data_AF-A0A520FEA5-F1
#
_entry.id   AF-A0A520FEA5-F1
#
_cell.length_a   1.000
_cell.length_b   1.000
_cell.length_c   1.000
_cell.angle_alpha   90.00
_cell.angle_beta   90.00
_cell.angle_gamma   90.00
#
_symmetry.space_group_name_H-M   'P 1'
#
loop_
_entity.id
_entity.type
_entity.pdbx_description
1 polymer ?
#
loop_
_entity_poly.entity_id
_entity_poly.type
_entity_poly.pdbx_seq_one_letter_code
_entity_poly.pdbx_strand_id
1 'polypeptide(L)'
;MNAVPITCGEYVTATFSRDFVAEGFDYDAVERIHHGLFDEWGHALGQSGLFTNRTVATALHSWQNDPHALLDALLAGADEMTLKRYDIAWEALDRAARSGSATPAAEYA
;
A
#
# COMPACT_ATOMS: atom_id res chain seq x y z
N MET A 1 -18.64 18.78 19.50
CA MET A 1 -17.65 18.16 18.59
C MET A 1 -18.31 16.97 17.93
N ASN A 2 -18.53 17.00 16.62
CA ASN A 2 -18.92 15.79 15.89
C ASN A 2 -17.64 14.94 15.76
N ALA A 3 -17.63 13.73 16.33
CA ALA A 3 -16.54 12.80 16.07
C ALA A 3 -16.61 12.43 14.59
N VAL A 4 -15.70 12.96 13.79
CA VAL A 4 -15.53 12.51 12.40
C VAL A 4 -15.08 11.05 12.48
N PRO A 5 -15.78 10.12 11.81
CA PRO A 5 -15.37 8.73 11.80
C PRO A 5 -13.99 8.64 11.12
N ILE A 6 -13.01 8.09 11.84
CA ILE A 6 -11.67 7.82 11.32
C ILE A 6 -11.81 6.78 10.21
N THR A 7 -11.23 7.04 9.03
CA THR A 7 -11.22 6.10 7.92
C THR A 7 -10.09 5.07 8.09
N CYS A 8 -10.12 3.97 7.35
CA CYS A 8 -9.03 3.00 7.39
C CYS A 8 -7.68 3.62 6.99
N GLY A 9 -7.67 4.54 6.03
CA GLY A 9 -6.46 5.28 5.64
C GLY A 9 -5.93 6.14 6.79
N GLU A 10 -6.79 6.93 7.43
CA GLU A 10 -6.41 7.77 8.57
C GLU A 10 -5.87 6.95 9.75
N TYR A 11 -6.45 5.77 10.00
CA TYR A 11 -5.94 4.86 11.02
C TYR A 11 -4.58 4.28 10.64
N VAL A 12 -4.39 3.88 9.38
CA VAL A 12 -3.10 3.39 8.88
C VAL A 12 -2.03 4.47 9.01
N THR A 13 -2.34 5.70 8.59
CA THR A 13 -1.47 6.86 8.77
C THR A 13 -1.08 7.05 10.23
N ALA A 14 -2.07 7.11 11.13
CA ALA A 14 -1.83 7.35 12.54
C ALA A 14 -1.05 6.22 13.24
N THR A 15 -1.21 4.98 12.78
CA THR A 15 -0.65 3.80 13.44
C THR A 15 0.71 3.39 12.88
N PHE A 16 0.88 3.46 11.55
CA PHE A 16 2.02 2.87 10.85
C PHE A 16 2.93 3.90 10.18
N SER A 17 2.43 5.06 9.76
CA SER A 17 3.23 6.01 8.96
C SER A 17 4.53 6.42 9.65
N ARG A 18 4.48 6.64 10.98
CA ARG A 18 5.68 7.06 11.72
C ARG A 18 6.77 6.01 11.73
N ASP A 19 6.44 4.75 12.01
CA ASP A 19 7.42 3.66 12.01
C ASP A 19 7.92 3.41 10.59
N PHE A 20 7.01 3.37 9.61
CA PHE A 20 7.34 3.18 8.21
C PHE A 20 8.34 4.21 7.66
N VAL A 21 8.14 5.50 8.01
CA VAL A 21 9.06 6.57 7.61
C VAL A 21 10.35 6.55 8.43
N ALA A 22 10.30 6.15 9.70
CA ALA A 22 11.47 6.11 10.59
C ALA A 22 12.42 4.94 10.29
N GLU A 23 11.91 3.78 9.87
CA GLU A 23 12.70 2.63 9.43
C GLU A 23 13.41 2.90 8.09
N GLY A 24 12.88 3.84 7.30
CA GLY A 24 13.50 4.35 6.08
C GLY A 24 12.84 3.82 4.81
N PHE A 25 13.64 3.61 3.77
CA PHE A 25 13.13 3.12 2.49
C PHE A 25 13.08 1.58 2.50
N ASP A 26 11.87 1.02 2.53
CA ASP A 26 11.63 -0.42 2.54
C ASP A 26 11.05 -0.88 1.20
N TYR A 27 11.90 -1.47 0.35
CA TYR A 27 11.48 -1.95 -0.97
C TYR A 27 10.57 -3.17 -0.90
N ASP A 28 10.75 -4.05 0.10
CA ASP A 28 9.93 -5.27 0.26
C ASP A 28 8.49 -4.91 0.54
N ALA A 29 8.27 -3.90 1.40
CA ALA A 29 6.94 -3.38 1.66
C ALA A 29 6.27 -2.82 0.40
N VAL A 30 6.99 -2.04 -0.42
CA VAL A 30 6.44 -1.52 -1.68
C VAL A 30 6.09 -2.63 -2.64
N GLU A 31 6.97 -3.62 -2.78
CA GLU A 31 6.74 -4.79 -3.64
C GLU A 31 5.50 -5.58 -3.19
N ARG A 32 5.35 -5.83 -1.88
CA ARG A 32 4.15 -6.47 -1.31
C ARG A 32 2.87 -5.71 -1.61
N ILE A 33 2.86 -4.39 -1.39
CA ILE A 33 1.70 -3.51 -1.67
C ILE A 33 1.36 -3.58 -3.16
N HIS A 34 2.38 -3.52 -4.02
CA HIS A 34 2.22 -3.61 -5.46
C HIS A 34 1.69 -4.98 -5.92
N HIS A 35 2.07 -6.07 -5.25
CA HIS A 35 1.54 -7.41 -5.50
C HIS A 35 0.15 -7.67 -4.89
N GLY A 36 -0.42 -6.71 -4.16
CA GLY A 36 -1.72 -6.84 -3.54
C GLY A 36 -1.73 -7.61 -2.22
N LEU A 37 -0.57 -7.79 -1.58
CA LEU A 37 -0.43 -8.53 -0.33
C LEU A 37 -0.79 -7.65 0.88
N PHE A 38 -2.09 -7.42 1.09
CA PHE A 38 -2.58 -6.52 2.15
C PHE A 38 -2.94 -7.16 3.49
N ASP A 39 -2.64 -8.45 3.67
CA ASP A 39 -3.12 -9.23 4.81
C ASP A 39 -2.67 -8.66 6.15
N GLU A 40 -1.44 -8.12 6.22
CA GLU A 40 -0.89 -7.53 7.44
C GLU A 40 -1.68 -6.29 7.91
N TRP A 41 -2.00 -5.36 7.01
CA TRP A 41 -2.78 -4.16 7.34
C TRP A 41 -4.25 -4.53 7.59
N GLY A 42 -4.79 -5.50 6.85
CA GLY A 42 -6.13 -6.04 7.09
C GLY A 42 -6.26 -6.67 8.48
N HIS A 43 -5.27 -7.45 8.89
CA HIS A 43 -5.22 -8.07 10.21
C HIS A 43 -5.12 -7.01 11.31
N ALA A 44 -4.26 -6.00 11.14
CA ALA A 44 -4.14 -4.90 12.08
C ALA A 44 -5.46 -4.10 12.23
N LEU A 45 -6.15 -3.80 11.13
CA LEU A 45 -7.45 -3.15 11.16
C LEU A 45 -8.50 -3.99 11.93
N GLY A 46 -8.48 -5.31 11.75
CA GLY A 46 -9.35 -6.23 12.48
C GLY A 46 -9.03 -6.30 13.98
N GLN A 47 -7.75 -6.32 14.34
CA GLN A 47 -7.30 -6.34 15.74
C GLN A 47 -7.53 -5.01 16.47
N SER A 48 -7.58 -3.90 15.74
CA SER A 48 -7.86 -2.57 16.29
C SER A 48 -9.21 -2.49 17.02
N GLY A 49 -10.20 -3.31 16.61
CA GLY A 49 -11.56 -3.26 17.15
C GLY A 49 -12.36 -2.01 16.76
N LEU A 50 -11.74 -1.05 16.08
CA LEU A 50 -12.36 0.19 15.59
C LEU A 50 -13.21 -0.02 14.32
N PHE A 51 -12.89 -1.06 13.55
CA PHE A 51 -13.53 -1.34 12.27
C PHE A 51 -14.27 -2.66 12.30
N THR A 52 -15.45 -2.70 11.67
CA THR A 52 -16.17 -3.96 11.47
C THR A 52 -15.47 -4.78 10.39
N ASN A 53 -15.63 -6.11 10.40
CA ASN A 53 -15.11 -6.98 9.33
C ASN A 53 -15.56 -6.55 7.93
N ARG A 54 -16.78 -6.00 7.80
CA ARG A 54 -17.26 -5.44 6.52
C ARG A 54 -16.45 -4.23 6.09
N THR A 55 -16.13 -3.33 7.02
CA THR A 55 -15.30 -2.15 6.74
C THR A 55 -13.89 -2.55 6.33
N VAL A 56 -13.29 -3.53 7.02
CA VAL A 56 -11.96 -4.07 6.68
C VAL A 56 -11.97 -4.71 5.29
N ALA A 57 -12.97 -5.53 4.97
CA ALA A 57 -13.11 -6.13 3.65
C ALA A 57 -13.27 -5.09 2.54
N THR A 58 -14.04 -4.02 2.78
CA THR A 58 -14.16 -2.91 1.83
C THR A 58 -12.83 -2.19 1.64
N ALA A 59 -12.07 -1.94 2.71
CA ALA A 59 -10.75 -1.31 2.62
C ALA A 59 -9.77 -2.16 1.80
N LEU A 60 -9.71 -3.47 2.08
CA LEU A 60 -8.90 -4.42 1.32
C LEU A 60 -9.28 -4.47 -0.16
N HIS A 61 -10.58 -4.40 -0.47
CA HIS A 61 -11.04 -4.36 -1.85
C HIS A 61 -10.67 -3.04 -2.53
N SER A 62 -10.77 -1.92 -1.83
CA SER A 62 -10.32 -0.62 -2.34
C SER A 62 -8.82 -0.63 -2.63
N TRP A 63 -7.99 -1.17 -1.74
CA TRP A 63 -6.54 -1.27 -1.95
C TRP A 63 -6.16 -2.25 -3.07
N GLN A 64 -6.95 -3.29 -3.31
CA GLN A 64 -6.75 -4.15 -4.50
C GLN A 64 -7.04 -3.43 -5.82
N ASN A 65 -7.98 -2.47 -5.82
CA ASN A 65 -8.28 -1.68 -7.02
C ASN A 65 -7.30 -0.51 -7.18
N ASP A 66 -6.90 0.11 -6.07
CA ASP A 66 -5.95 1.21 -6.01
C ASP A 66 -4.95 0.96 -4.87
N PRO A 67 -3.86 0.22 -5.15
CA PRO A 67 -2.85 -0.11 -4.13
C PRO A 67 -2.05 1.13 -3.71
N HIS A 68 -2.08 2.18 -4.53
CA HIS A 68 -1.41 3.45 -4.26
C HIS A 68 -2.06 4.20 -3.08
N ALA A 69 -3.37 4.08 -2.86
CA ALA A 69 -4.05 4.66 -1.70
C ALA A 69 -3.50 4.18 -0.35
N LEU A 70 -3.05 2.92 -0.26
CA LEU A 70 -2.42 2.43 0.95
C LEU A 70 -1.01 3.02 1.12
N LEU A 71 -0.24 3.08 0.03
CA LEU A 71 1.10 3.64 0.05
C LEU A 71 1.07 5.14 0.45
N ASP A 72 0.13 5.91 -0.10
CA ASP A 72 -0.08 7.31 0.25
C ASP A 72 -0.36 7.49 1.76
N ALA A 73 -1.22 6.63 2.33
CA ALA A 73 -1.50 6.65 3.77
C ALA A 73 -0.25 6.34 4.62
N LEU A 74 0.57 5.37 4.21
CA LEU A 74 1.84 5.06 4.88
C LEU A 74 2.84 6.21 4.79
N LEU A 75 2.82 6.96 3.68
CA LEU A 75 3.75 8.04 3.39
C LEU A 75 3.25 9.45 3.79
N ALA A 76 2.05 9.58 4.36
CA ALA A 76 1.45 10.88 4.67
C ALA A 76 2.30 11.78 5.60
N GLY A 77 3.26 11.21 6.35
CA GLY A 77 4.24 11.95 7.17
C GLY A 77 5.66 12.01 6.61
N ALA A 78 5.90 11.53 5.37
CA ALA A 78 7.22 11.39 4.79
C ALA A 78 7.75 12.68 4.15
N ASP A 79 9.06 12.92 4.22
CA ASP A 79 9.70 14.00 3.47
C ASP A 79 9.66 13.76 1.95
N GLU A 80 9.72 14.84 1.17
CA GLU A 80 9.72 14.79 -0.30
C GLU A 80 10.78 13.85 -0.89
N MET A 81 11.94 13.74 -0.22
CA MET A 81 13.02 12.84 -0.66
C MET A 81 12.65 11.37 -0.48
N THR A 82 11.85 11.04 0.53
CA THR A 82 11.33 9.70 0.78
C THR A 82 10.23 9.41 -0.24
N LEU A 83 9.28 10.33 -0.42
CA LEU A 83 8.22 10.22 -1.44
C LEU A 83 8.80 9.91 -2.83
N LYS A 84 9.82 10.66 -3.27
CA LYS A 84 10.48 10.43 -4.57
C LYS A 84 11.12 9.07 -4.69
N ARG A 85 11.69 8.51 -3.63
CA ARG A 85 12.28 7.16 -3.67
C ARG A 85 11.22 6.09 -3.83
N TYR A 86 10.11 6.23 -3.10
CA TYR A 86 8.97 5.33 -3.21
C TYR A 86 8.31 5.39 -4.59
N ASP A 87 8.17 6.59 -5.16
CA ASP A 87 7.67 6.80 -6.52
C ASP A 87 8.55 6.12 -7.58
N ILE A 88 9.88 6.32 -7.52
CA ILE A 88 10.83 5.67 -8.44
C ILE A 88 10.77 4.13 -8.32
N ALA A 89 10.66 3.60 -7.10
CA ALA A 89 10.55 2.16 -6.88
C ALA A 89 9.24 1.60 -7.42
N TRP A 90 8.14 2.33 -7.23
CA TRP A 90 6.83 2.00 -7.77
C TRP A 90 6.85 1.98 -9.31
N GLU A 91 7.41 3.01 -9.95
CA GLU A 91 7.55 3.05 -11.40
C GLU A 91 8.40 1.89 -11.95
N ALA A 92 9.43 1.47 -11.20
CA ALA A 92 10.25 0.33 -11.57
C ALA A 92 9.46 -0.99 -11.50
N LEU A 93 8.66 -1.20 -10.45
CA LEU A 93 7.78 -2.35 -10.29
C LEU A 93 6.69 -2.38 -11.35
N ASP A 94 6.06 -1.24 -11.64
CA ASP A 94 5.00 -1.14 -12.65
C ASP A 94 5.57 -1.42 -14.05
N ARG A 95 6.78 -0.91 -14.35
CA ARG A 95 7.53 -1.27 -15.57
C ARG A 95 7.85 -2.77 -15.62
N ALA A 96 8.28 -3.36 -14.51
CA ALA A 96 8.57 -4.79 -14.43
C ALA A 96 7.31 -5.65 -14.64
N ALA A 97 6.17 -5.26 -14.07
CA ALA A 97 4.88 -5.92 -14.28
C ALA A 97 4.42 -5.83 -15.74
N ARG A 98 4.53 -4.65 -16.36
CA ARG A 98 4.27 -4.46 -17.79
C ARG A 98 5.20 -5.32 -18.65
N SER A 99 6.48 -5.39 -18.31
CA SER A 99 7.49 -6.15 -19.07
C SER A 99 7.38 -7.67 -18.87
N GLY A 100 6.99 -8.13 -17.67
CA GLY A 100 6.77 -9.54 -17.35
C GLY A 100 5.53 -10.13 -18.04
N SER A 101 4.58 -9.28 -18.45
CA SER A 101 3.47 -9.70 -19.32
C SER A 101 3.88 -9.94 -20.79
N ALA A 102 5.09 -9.50 -21.19
CA ALA A 102 5.65 -9.83 -22.49
C ALA A 102 6.31 -11.22 -22.44
N THR A 103 5.49 -12.26 -22.45
CA THR A 103 5.96 -13.55 -22.97
C THR A 103 6.09 -13.38 -24.48
N PRO A 104 7.29 -13.41 -25.10
CA PRO A 104 7.38 -13.64 -26.53
C PRO A 104 6.93 -15.09 -26.78
N ALA A 105 5.63 -15.26 -26.99
CA ALA A 105 5.08 -16.49 -27.50
C ALA A 105 5.63 -16.70 -28.91
N ALA A 106 6.57 -17.64 -28.99
CA ALA A 106 6.94 -18.42 -30.17
C ALA A 106 7.37 -17.65 -31.43
N GLU A 107 8.65 -17.78 -31.77
CA GLU A 107 9.02 -18.10 -33.15
C GLU A 107 10.23 -19.03 -33.13
N TYR A 108 9.95 -20.33 -33.01
CA TYR A 108 10.80 -21.38 -33.56
C TYR A 108 10.10 -21.82 -34.86
N ALA A 109 10.55 -21.29 -35.99
CA ALA A 109 10.19 -21.75 -37.32
C ALA A 109 11.47 -21.91 -38.15
#